data_AF-A0A4U3MP66-F1
#
_entry.id   AF-A0A4U3MP66-F1
#
_cell.length_a   1.000
_cell.length_b   1.000
_cell.length_c   1.000
_cell.angle_alpha   90.00
_cell.angle_beta   90.00
_cell.angle_gamma   90.00
#
_symmetry.space_group_name_H-M   'P 1'
#
loop_
_entity.id
_entity.type
_entity.pdbx_description
1 polymer ?
#
loop_
_entity_poly.entity_id
_entity_poly.type
_entity_poly.pdbx_seq_one_letter_code
_entity_poly.pdbx_strand_id
1 'polypeptide(L)'
;MIYTCWALSMMPGFDHLRLKQWSHMLGCRGRFSTKSRHYSVTLGALRQVRADYRAEFARAASGLLDGRETVTVSQWRYVGSGLSEGEHFWAEIARQQVSTARRIKREKDRQGSSG
;
A
#
# COMPACT_ATOMS: atom_id res chain seq x y z
N MET A 1 -28.41 5.30 -7.82
CA MET A 1 -28.23 4.65 -6.50
C MET A 1 -27.93 5.64 -5.37
N ILE A 2 -27.04 6.64 -5.55
CA ILE A 2 -26.86 7.73 -4.57
C ILE A 2 -28.11 8.63 -4.50
N TYR A 3 -28.62 9.05 -5.66
CA TYR A 3 -29.82 9.88 -5.77
C TYR A 3 -31.06 9.24 -5.13
N THR A 4 -31.24 7.94 -5.30
CA THR A 4 -32.35 7.19 -4.70
C THR A 4 -32.26 7.18 -3.17
N CYS A 5 -31.06 7.01 -2.60
CA CYS A 5 -30.87 7.10 -1.14
C CYS A 5 -31.15 8.52 -0.61
N TRP A 6 -30.77 9.55 -1.37
CA TRP A 6 -31.03 10.94 -1.02
C TRP A 6 -32.53 11.28 -1.08
N ALA A 7 -33.22 10.86 -2.14
CA ALA A 7 -34.66 11.02 -2.29
C ALA A 7 -35.46 10.27 -1.20
N LEU A 8 -35.06 9.03 -0.88
CA LEU A 8 -35.65 8.25 0.23
C LEU A 8 -35.46 8.95 1.58
N SER A 9 -34.31 9.60 1.79
CA SER A 9 -34.05 10.35 3.01
C SER A 9 -34.92 11.58 3.20
N MET A 10 -35.67 12.01 2.18
CA MET A 10 -36.60 13.14 2.27
C MET A 10 -38.04 12.70 2.52
N MET A 11 -38.32 11.40 2.52
CA MET A 11 -39.66 10.88 2.76
C MET A 11 -39.91 10.66 4.27
N PRO A 12 -41.11 11.03 4.78
CA PRO A 12 -41.48 10.78 6.17
C PRO A 12 -41.36 9.29 6.53
N GLY A 13 -40.78 9.00 7.70
CA GLY A 13 -40.60 7.64 8.21
C GLY A 13 -39.21 7.03 7.97
N PHE A 14 -38.39 7.61 7.08
CA PHE A 14 -37.02 7.15 6.82
C PHE A 14 -35.93 7.93 7.57
N ASP A 15 -36.31 8.94 8.38
CA ASP A 15 -35.38 9.81 9.11
C ASP A 15 -34.42 9.03 10.03
N HIS A 16 -34.93 7.96 10.66
CA HIS A 16 -34.17 7.12 11.58
C HIS A 16 -33.02 6.35 10.89
N LEU A 17 -33.08 6.14 9.58
CA LEU A 17 -32.04 5.44 8.80
C LEU A 17 -30.85 6.35 8.42
N ARG A 18 -30.97 7.67 8.59
CA ARG A 18 -29.92 8.66 8.29
C ARG A 18 -29.34 8.53 6.86
N LEU A 19 -30.17 8.14 5.88
CA LEU A 19 -29.75 7.83 4.51
C LEU A 19 -29.03 9.00 3.81
N LYS A 20 -29.41 10.26 4.07
CA LYS A 20 -28.75 11.45 3.52
C LYS A 20 -27.25 11.49 3.84
N GLN A 21 -26.87 11.17 5.07
CA GLN A 21 -25.47 11.24 5.52
C GLN A 21 -24.59 10.16 4.89
N TRP A 22 -25.19 9.02 4.54
CA TRP A 22 -24.50 7.86 3.99
C TRP A 22 -24.86 7.61 2.53
N SER A 23 -25.45 8.59 1.84
CA SER A 23 -25.90 8.48 0.45
C SER A 23 -24.76 8.15 -0.50
N HIS A 24 -23.56 8.70 -0.25
CA HIS A 24 -22.32 8.39 -0.96
C HIS A 24 -21.85 6.93 -0.75
N MET A 25 -22.30 6.25 0.30
CA MET A 25 -22.11 4.82 0.56
C MET A 25 -23.36 3.98 0.21
N LEU A 26 -24.25 4.50 -0.63
CA LEU A 26 -25.52 3.86 -1.01
C LEU A 26 -26.39 3.49 0.21
N GLY A 27 -26.35 4.29 1.28
CA GLY A 27 -27.14 4.06 2.49
C GLY A 27 -26.56 3.03 3.46
N CYS A 28 -25.42 2.40 3.14
CA CYS A 28 -24.75 1.46 4.03
C CYS A 28 -23.85 2.18 5.02
N ARG A 29 -24.15 2.08 6.32
CA ARG A 29 -23.37 2.72 7.40
C ARG A 29 -22.11 1.95 7.82
N GLY A 30 -21.75 0.89 7.10
CA GLY A 30 -20.70 -0.04 7.49
C GLY A 30 -20.31 -0.97 6.35
N ARG A 31 -20.70 -2.24 6.42
CA ARG A 31 -20.29 -3.22 5.42
C ARG A 31 -21.10 -3.06 4.13
N PHE A 32 -20.49 -2.44 3.13
CA PHE A 32 -21.04 -2.20 1.78
C PHE A 32 -21.25 -3.49 0.97
N SER A 33 -20.51 -4.55 1.28
CA SER A 33 -20.65 -5.84 0.62
C SER A 33 -21.55 -6.76 1.43
N THR A 34 -22.73 -7.07 0.88
CA THR A 34 -23.45 -8.27 1.22
C THR A 34 -22.83 -9.44 0.47
N LYS A 35 -22.70 -10.57 1.17
CA LYS A 35 -22.08 -11.77 0.62
C LYS A 35 -23.04 -12.91 0.88
N SER A 36 -23.51 -13.57 -0.18
CA SER A 36 -24.29 -14.80 0.01
C SER A 36 -23.34 -15.95 0.37
N ARG A 37 -23.80 -16.88 1.20
CA ARG A 37 -23.01 -18.06 1.56
C ARG A 37 -22.79 -18.99 0.36
N HIS A 38 -23.79 -19.12 -0.52
CA HIS A 38 -23.77 -20.04 -1.65
C HIS A 38 -23.15 -19.48 -2.93
N TYR A 39 -23.36 -18.19 -3.22
CA TYR A 39 -23.00 -17.62 -4.52
C TYR A 39 -21.80 -16.68 -4.48
N SER A 40 -21.17 -16.47 -3.33
CA SER A 40 -20.04 -15.56 -3.24
C SER A 40 -18.76 -16.28 -2.83
N VAL A 41 -17.64 -15.96 -3.47
CA VAL A 41 -16.28 -16.39 -3.06
C VAL A 41 -15.80 -15.55 -1.88
N THR A 42 -15.19 -16.16 -0.86
CA THR A 42 -14.77 -15.42 0.34
C THR A 42 -13.61 -14.49 0.01
N LEU A 43 -13.55 -13.33 0.68
CA LEU A 43 -12.39 -12.45 0.58
C LEU A 43 -11.11 -13.16 1.03
N GLY A 44 -11.22 -14.14 1.95
CA GLY A 44 -10.11 -15.01 2.35
C GLY A 44 -9.59 -15.85 1.17
N ALA A 45 -10.46 -16.53 0.45
CA ALA A 45 -10.09 -17.31 -0.73
C ALA A 45 -9.44 -16.42 -1.81
N LEU A 46 -9.98 -15.23 -2.08
CA LEU A 46 -9.39 -14.29 -3.03
C LEU A 46 -8.01 -13.77 -2.58
N ARG A 47 -7.81 -13.55 -1.27
CA ARG A 47 -6.51 -13.16 -0.73
C ARG A 47 -5.49 -14.29 -0.85
N GLN A 48 -5.90 -15.53 -0.60
CA GLN A 48 -5.04 -16.70 -0.72
C GLN A 48 -4.57 -16.88 -2.16
N VAL A 49 -5.49 -16.90 -3.13
CA VAL A 49 -5.16 -17.00 -4.57
C VAL A 49 -4.18 -15.91 -4.98
N ARG A 50 -4.34 -14.68 -4.47
CA ARG A 50 -3.42 -13.59 -4.75
C ARG A 50 -2.05 -13.79 -4.10
N ALA A 51 -1.98 -14.34 -2.90
CA ALA A 51 -0.72 -14.64 -2.22
C ALA A 51 0.05 -15.74 -2.98
N ASP A 52 -0.64 -16.80 -3.39
CA ASP A 52 -0.07 -17.93 -4.13
C ASP A 52 0.49 -17.45 -5.48
N TYR A 53 -0.29 -16.67 -6.23
CA TYR A 53 0.18 -16.07 -7.49
C TYR A 53 1.43 -15.20 -7.29
N ARG A 54 1.48 -14.39 -6.23
CA ARG A 54 2.66 -13.56 -5.95
C ARG A 54 3.87 -14.40 -5.56
N ALA A 55 3.67 -15.50 -4.83
CA ALA A 55 4.73 -16.43 -4.46
C ALA A 55 5.28 -17.17 -5.70
N GLU A 56 4.42 -17.58 -6.62
CA GLU A 56 4.83 -18.16 -7.92
C GLU A 56 5.58 -17.15 -8.77
N PHE A 57 5.06 -15.93 -8.90
CA PHE A 57 5.72 -14.87 -9.65
C PHE A 57 7.10 -14.51 -9.06
N ALA A 58 7.23 -14.45 -7.73
CA ALA A 58 8.51 -14.23 -7.07
C ALA A 58 9.50 -15.38 -7.30
N ARG A 59 9.03 -16.63 -7.27
CA ARG A 59 9.84 -17.82 -7.62
C ARG A 59 10.33 -17.76 -9.07
N ALA A 60 9.46 -17.38 -10.00
CA ALA A 60 9.83 -17.18 -11.40
C ALA A 60 10.88 -16.07 -11.58
N ALA A 61 10.66 -14.90 -10.97
CA ALA A 61 11.56 -13.76 -11.08
C ALA A 61 12.95 -14.00 -10.44
N SER A 62 13.01 -14.85 -9.41
CA SER A 62 14.25 -15.22 -8.72
C SER A 62 15.02 -16.36 -9.41
N GLY A 63 14.54 -16.89 -10.54
CA GLY A 63 15.15 -18.04 -11.22
C GLY A 63 15.04 -19.34 -10.42
N LEU A 64 14.14 -19.40 -9.44
CA LEU A 64 13.92 -20.52 -8.53
C LEU A 64 12.84 -21.49 -9.06
N LEU A 65 12.73 -21.61 -10.38
CA LEU A 65 11.76 -22.49 -11.05
C LEU A 65 12.19 -23.96 -11.06
N ASP A 66 13.47 -24.22 -10.85
CA ASP A 66 14.01 -25.57 -10.69
C ASP A 66 13.97 -25.93 -9.21
N GLY A 67 13.49 -27.14 -8.88
CA GLY A 67 13.24 -27.67 -7.54
C GLY A 67 14.44 -27.76 -6.59
N ARG A 68 15.15 -26.64 -6.41
CA ARG A 68 16.16 -26.44 -5.39
C ARG A 68 15.43 -26.36 -4.06
N GLU A 69 15.87 -27.22 -3.15
CA GLU A 69 15.43 -27.30 -1.77
C GLU A 69 15.38 -25.88 -1.16
N THR A 70 14.16 -25.43 -0.84
CA THR A 70 13.96 -24.10 -0.26
C THR A 70 14.38 -24.15 1.19
N VAL A 71 15.60 -23.71 1.51
CA VAL A 71 16.07 -23.65 2.89
C VAL A 71 15.29 -22.56 3.63
N THR A 72 14.37 -22.99 4.48
CA THR A 72 13.62 -22.09 5.35
C THR A 72 14.52 -21.69 6.52
N VAL A 73 15.07 -20.48 6.47
CA VAL A 73 15.77 -19.90 7.62
C VAL A 73 14.73 -19.39 8.62
N SER A 74 14.36 -20.25 9.56
CA SER A 74 13.35 -19.97 10.61
C SER A 74 13.92 -19.24 11.82
N GLN A 75 15.24 -19.27 11.99
CA GLN A 75 15.93 -18.76 13.17
C GLN A 75 16.73 -17.52 12.80
N TRP A 76 16.19 -16.36 13.14
CA TRP A 76 16.91 -15.09 13.06
C TRP A 76 17.23 -14.65 14.48
N ARG A 77 18.52 -14.61 14.82
CA ARG A 77 18.98 -13.98 16.05
C ARG A 77 19.37 -12.55 15.72
N TYR A 78 18.74 -11.61 16.40
CA TYR A 78 19.15 -10.21 16.33
C TYR A 78 20.59 -10.07 16.87
N VAL A 79 21.53 -9.70 16.00
CA VAL A 79 22.96 -9.53 16.34
C VAL A 79 23.23 -8.08 16.80
N GLY A 80 22.33 -7.16 16.51
CA GLY A 80 22.42 -5.75 16.88
C GLY A 80 21.91 -4.85 15.77
N SER A 81 21.64 -3.60 16.12
CA SER A 81 21.45 -2.49 15.18
C SER A 81 22.21 -1.31 15.76
N GLY A 82 23.12 -0.73 15.00
CA GLY A 82 23.88 0.42 15.42
C GLY A 82 24.71 0.93 14.25
N LEU A 83 24.96 2.23 14.26
CA LEU A 83 25.95 2.85 13.40
C LEU A 83 27.33 2.41 13.91
N SER A 84 27.98 1.49 13.23
CA SER A 84 29.40 1.20 13.53
C SER A 84 30.25 2.47 13.33
N GLU A 85 31.44 2.54 13.93
CA GLU A 85 32.34 3.69 13.70
C GLU A 85 32.62 3.94 12.20
N GLY A 86 32.60 2.88 11.39
CA GLY A 86 32.73 2.96 9.93
C GLY A 86 31.54 3.60 9.21
N GLU A 87 30.35 3.64 9.82
CA GLU A 87 29.15 4.23 9.22
C GLU A 87 29.07 5.75 9.38
N HIS A 88 29.84 6.34 10.30
CA HIS A 88 30.01 7.80 10.36
C HIS A 88 30.62 8.35 9.07
N PHE A 89 31.58 7.63 8.50
CA PHE A 89 32.18 7.97 7.21
C PHE A 89 31.15 7.94 6.07
N TRP A 90 30.31 6.89 6.02
CA TRP A 90 29.24 6.78 5.03
C TRP A 90 28.17 7.86 5.18
N ALA A 91 27.79 8.19 6.41
CA ALA A 91 26.85 9.27 6.69
C ALA A 91 27.41 10.63 6.25
N GLU A 92 28.71 10.87 6.45
CA GLU A 92 29.37 12.10 6.01
C GLU A 92 29.44 12.19 4.48
N ILE A 93 29.79 11.10 3.79
CA ILE A 93 29.74 11.04 2.32
C ILE A 93 28.33 11.34 1.81
N ALA A 94 27.30 10.74 2.40
CA ALA A 94 25.91 10.97 1.99
C ALA A 94 25.51 12.46 2.17
N ARG A 95 25.91 13.09 3.27
CA ARG A 95 25.70 14.54 3.50
C ARG A 95 26.40 15.39 2.44
N GLN A 96 27.65 15.09 2.12
CA GLN A 96 28.42 15.80 1.11
C GLN A 96 27.78 15.68 -0.28
N GLN A 97 27.31 14.48 -0.65
CA GLN A 97 26.61 14.26 -1.91
C GLN A 97 25.30 15.07 -1.99
N VAL A 98 24.49 15.05 -0.93
CA VAL A 98 23.23 15.81 -0.87
C VAL A 98 23.47 17.32 -0.96
N SER A 99 24.47 17.84 -0.24
CA SER A 99 24.80 19.26 -0.27
C SER A 99 25.31 19.70 -1.65
N THR A 100 26.13 18.89 -2.30
CA THR A 100 26.66 19.13 -3.64
C THR A 100 25.55 19.10 -4.69
N ALA A 101 24.67 18.10 -4.64
CA ALA A 101 23.49 18.01 -5.52
C ALA A 101 22.57 19.24 -5.37
N ARG A 102 22.34 19.71 -4.14
CA ARG A 102 21.57 20.93 -3.88
C ARG A 102 22.25 22.19 -4.41
N ARG A 103 23.60 22.28 -4.33
CA ARG A 103 24.36 23.40 -4.91
C ARG A 103 24.25 23.41 -6.43
N ILE A 104 24.49 22.27 -7.09
CA ILE A 104 24.36 22.14 -8.55
C ILE A 104 22.95 22.50 -9.01
N LYS A 105 21.91 22.04 -8.30
CA LYS A 105 20.53 22.41 -8.62
C LYS A 105 20.32 23.93 -8.56
N ARG A 106 20.78 24.60 -7.49
CA ARG A 106 20.68 26.06 -7.36
C ARG A 106 21.45 26.83 -8.45
N GLU A 107 22.61 26.33 -8.85
CA GLU A 107 23.40 26.92 -9.95
C GLU A 107 22.66 26.77 -11.29
N LYS A 108 22.05 25.61 -11.56
CA LYS A 108 21.21 25.40 -12.75
C LYS A 108 19.96 26.29 -12.75
N ASP A 109 19.28 26.41 -11.61
CA ASP A 109 18.09 27.27 -11.49
C ASP A 109 18.44 28.75 -11.72
N ARG A 110 19.63 29.21 -11.30
CA ARG A 110 20.13 30.57 -11.59
C ARG A 110 20.50 30.76 -13.06
N GLN A 111 21.17 29.80 -13.67
CA GLN A 111 21.56 29.87 -15.09
C GLN A 111 20.34 29.83 -16.01
N GLY A 112 19.29 29.07 -15.66
CA GLY A 112 18.03 29.02 -16.41
C GLY A 112 17.13 30.26 -16.25
N SER A 113 17.42 31.16 -15.30
CA SER A 113 16.66 32.40 -15.10
C SER A 113 17.31 33.62 -15.78
N SER A 114 18.52 33.48 -16.34
CA SER A 114 19.27 34.54 -17.03
C SER A 114 19.32 34.36 -18.56
N GLY A 115 18.64 33.36 -19.12
CA GLY A 115 18.38 33.21 -20.56
C GLY A 115 16.91 33.40 -20.85
#